data_AF-A0A7W2TU36-F1
#
_entry.id   AF-A0A7W2TU36-F1
#
_cell.length_a   1.000
_cell.length_b   1.000
_cell.length_c   1.000
_cell.angle_alpha   90.00
_cell.angle_beta   90.00
_cell.angle_gamma   90.00
#
_symmetry.space_group_name_H-M   'P 1'
#
loop_
_entity.id
_entity.type
_entity.pdbx_description
1 polymer ?
#
loop_
_entity_poly.entity_id
_entity_poly.type
_entity_poly.pdbx_seq_one_letter_code
_entity_poly.pdbx_strand_id
1 'polypeptide(L)'
;MAQYQNQSIPRDQFLVMSVNLLHKAFLESTRTHAKRVFKEIAEGKIVHMTNVQMEDRSTVRFDLSLDYSEFPGKLNFGSFRNSLVALIAQLSESLRAEKDIAVFTAENDANVMIFGESGITTQDGEPSVLVLGAEVASGQPSVMLRLMYLDYRQFLASPEGQQSAAAEAGQSAGS
;
A
#
# COMPACT_ATOMS: atom_id res chain seq x y z
N MET A 1 10.93 -29.11 -22.68
CA MET A 1 10.70 -27.68 -22.37
C MET A 1 10.36 -27.61 -20.89
N ALA A 2 11.17 -26.94 -20.08
CA ALA A 2 10.91 -26.83 -18.65
C ALA A 2 9.71 -25.92 -18.43
N GLN A 3 8.61 -26.48 -17.94
CA GLN A 3 7.51 -25.70 -17.39
C GLN A 3 8.07 -25.03 -16.13
N TYR A 4 8.41 -23.74 -16.22
CA TYR A 4 8.58 -22.92 -15.02
C TYR A 4 7.23 -22.95 -14.33
N GLN A 5 7.10 -23.77 -13.27
CA GLN A 5 5.96 -23.70 -12.39
C GLN A 5 5.97 -22.30 -11.82
N ASN A 6 5.03 -21.48 -12.29
CA ASN A 6 4.77 -20.14 -11.82
C ASN A 6 4.11 -20.27 -10.44
N GLN A 7 4.87 -20.70 -9.43
CA GLN A 7 4.41 -20.69 -8.05
C GLN A 7 4.39 -19.24 -7.58
N SER A 8 3.24 -18.61 -7.79
CA SER A 8 2.91 -17.30 -7.29
C SER A 8 2.97 -17.35 -5.75
N ILE A 9 3.75 -16.46 -5.15
CA ILE A 9 3.79 -16.25 -3.70
C ILE A 9 2.35 -15.98 -3.24
N PRO A 10 1.81 -16.71 -2.25
CA PRO A 10 0.49 -16.42 -1.70
C PRO A 10 0.39 -14.95 -1.28
N ARG A 11 -0.72 -14.30 -1.63
CA ARG A 11 -0.92 -12.86 -1.43
C ARG A 11 -0.64 -12.41 -0.01
N ASP A 12 -1.09 -13.16 0.98
CA ASP A 12 -0.92 -12.78 2.39
C ASP A 12 0.53 -12.89 2.82
N GLN A 13 1.25 -13.92 2.35
CA GLN A 13 2.69 -14.06 2.57
C GLN A 13 3.46 -12.90 1.89
N PHE A 14 3.05 -12.53 0.68
CA PHE A 14 3.59 -11.38 -0.02
C PHE A 14 3.38 -10.07 0.76
N LEU A 15 2.18 -9.84 1.29
CA LEU A 15 1.87 -8.66 2.10
C LEU A 15 2.67 -8.64 3.40
N VAL A 16 2.77 -9.77 4.11
CA VAL A 16 3.62 -9.90 5.31
C VAL A 16 5.07 -9.54 4.99
N MET A 17 5.62 -10.05 3.89
CA MET A 17 6.98 -9.69 3.46
C MET A 17 7.09 -8.20 3.15
N SER A 18 6.15 -7.64 2.40
CA SER A 18 6.14 -6.22 2.03
C SER A 18 6.10 -5.31 3.25
N VAL A 19 5.21 -5.58 4.21
CA VAL A 19 5.11 -4.84 5.48
C VAL A 19 6.43 -4.92 6.25
N ASN A 20 7.01 -6.12 6.37
CA ASN A 20 8.28 -6.30 7.08
C ASN A 20 9.45 -5.56 6.40
N LEU A 21 9.51 -5.56 5.07
CA LEU A 21 10.53 -4.84 4.31
C LEU A 21 10.41 -3.33 4.50
N LEU A 22 9.19 -2.79 4.44
CA LEU A 22 8.93 -1.37 4.68
C LEU A 22 9.25 -0.97 6.13
N HIS A 23 8.85 -1.79 7.10
CA HIS A 23 9.16 -1.60 8.52
C HIS A 23 10.67 -1.55 8.74
N LYS A 24 11.42 -2.53 8.22
CA LYS A 24 12.88 -2.57 8.29
C LYS A 24 13.52 -1.35 7.64
N ALA A 25 13.08 -0.98 6.44
CA ALA A 25 13.69 0.09 5.67
C ALA A 25 13.51 1.48 6.29
N PHE A 26 12.36 1.77 6.91
CA PHE A 26 12.02 3.13 7.37
C PHE A 26 11.80 3.30 8.86
N LEU A 27 11.49 2.24 9.60
CA LEU A 27 11.14 2.31 11.02
C LEU A 27 12.23 1.72 11.93
N GLU A 28 12.85 0.62 11.53
CA GLU A 28 13.98 0.02 12.29
C GLU A 28 15.34 0.57 11.87
N SER A 29 15.51 0.97 10.60
CA SER A 29 16.77 1.52 10.13
C SER A 29 17.12 2.85 10.78
N THR A 30 18.40 3.24 10.71
CA THR A 30 18.82 4.54 11.24
C THR A 30 18.11 5.67 10.50
N ARG A 31 17.80 6.77 11.21
CA ARG A 31 17.15 7.95 10.61
C ARG A 31 17.87 8.46 9.37
N THR A 32 19.20 8.39 9.34
CA THR A 32 20.02 8.79 8.18
C THR A 32 19.75 7.88 6.99
N HIS A 33 19.71 6.56 7.19
CA HIS A 33 19.44 5.60 6.13
C HIS A 33 18.02 5.77 5.58
N ALA A 34 17.01 5.79 6.46
CA ALA A 34 15.62 5.98 6.07
C ALA A 34 15.41 7.28 5.26
N LYS A 35 16.04 8.40 5.69
CA LYS A 35 16.00 9.67 4.94
C LYS A 35 16.67 9.58 3.58
N ARG A 36 17.77 8.84 3.45
CA ARG A 36 18.46 8.64 2.16
C ARG A 36 17.56 7.87 1.20
N VAL A 37 17.00 6.75 1.65
CA VAL A 37 16.06 5.94 0.84
C VAL A 37 14.85 6.78 0.43
N PHE A 38 14.24 7.50 1.37
CA PHE A 38 13.14 8.42 1.07
C PHE A 38 13.51 9.46 0.01
N LYS A 39 14.70 10.09 0.14
CA LYS A 39 15.15 11.08 -0.83
C LYS A 39 15.29 10.49 -2.23
N GLU A 40 15.86 9.28 -2.34
CA GLU A 40 16.02 8.59 -3.61
C GLU A 40 14.66 8.28 -4.26
N ILE A 41 13.71 7.70 -3.54
CA ILE A 41 12.38 7.40 -4.09
C ILE A 41 11.55 8.66 -4.37
N ALA A 42 11.69 9.72 -3.57
CA ALA A 42 11.01 11.01 -3.81
C ALA A 42 11.58 11.76 -5.03
N GLU A 43 12.81 11.44 -5.45
CA GLU A 43 13.39 11.88 -6.73
C GLU A 43 12.94 11.01 -7.92
N GLY A 44 12.01 10.06 -7.70
CA GLY A 44 11.49 9.16 -8.73
C GLY A 44 12.40 7.96 -9.01
N LYS A 45 13.42 7.71 -8.17
CA LYS A 45 14.30 6.55 -8.35
C LYS A 45 13.65 5.29 -7.79
N ILE A 46 13.95 4.16 -8.44
CA ILE A 46 13.66 2.84 -7.90
C ILE A 46 14.83 2.44 -6.99
N VAL A 47 14.53 2.11 -5.74
CA VAL A 47 15.53 1.68 -4.75
C VAL A 47 15.41 0.19 -4.53
N HIS A 48 16.52 -0.53 -4.71
CA HIS A 48 16.59 -1.94 -4.36
C HIS A 48 16.51 -2.12 -2.83
N MET A 49 15.57 -2.93 -2.36
CA MET A 49 15.41 -3.21 -0.92
C MET A 49 16.20 -4.44 -0.51
N THR A 50 15.89 -5.60 -1.11
CA THR A 50 16.54 -6.86 -0.77
C THR A 50 16.24 -7.95 -1.79
N ASN A 51 16.95 -9.07 -1.67
CA ASN A 51 16.67 -10.31 -2.37
C ASN A 51 16.14 -11.34 -1.37
N VAL A 52 14.93 -11.84 -1.59
CA VAL A 52 14.31 -12.86 -0.74
C VAL A 52 14.51 -14.22 -1.39
N GLN A 53 15.13 -15.15 -0.67
CA GLN A 53 15.18 -16.55 -1.09
C GLN A 53 13.86 -17.23 -0.71
N MET A 54 13.21 -17.83 -1.70
CA MET A 54 11.98 -18.60 -1.57
C MET A 54 12.28 -20.03 -1.12
N GLU A 55 11.24 -20.75 -0.70
CA GLU A 55 11.35 -22.15 -0.24
C GLU A 55 11.91 -23.09 -1.31
N ASP A 56 11.62 -22.81 -2.58
CA ASP A 56 12.15 -23.53 -3.74
C ASP A 56 13.60 -23.16 -4.10
N ARG A 57 14.25 -22.31 -3.28
CA ARG A 57 15.58 -21.71 -3.47
C ARG A 57 15.66 -20.70 -4.61
N SER A 58 14.55 -20.32 -5.24
CA SER A 58 14.52 -19.18 -6.14
C SER A 58 14.76 -17.89 -5.36
N THR A 59 15.30 -16.88 -6.03
CA THR A 59 15.56 -15.57 -5.41
C THR A 59 14.67 -14.55 -6.08
N VAL A 60 13.85 -13.85 -5.29
CA VAL A 60 13.00 -12.75 -5.76
C VAL A 60 13.58 -11.42 -5.30
N ARG A 61 13.82 -10.53 -6.25
CA ARG A 61 14.29 -9.17 -6.01
C ARG A 61 13.13 -8.26 -5.62
N PHE A 62 13.24 -7.57 -4.50
CA PHE A 62 12.27 -6.56 -4.08
C PHE A 62 12.85 -5.16 -4.27
N ASP A 63 12.12 -4.33 -5.01
CA ASP A 63 12.45 -2.94 -5.27
C ASP A 63 11.32 -2.03 -4.75
N LEU A 64 11.64 -0.76 -4.51
CA LEU A 64 10.72 0.23 -3.96
C LEU A 64 10.67 1.48 -4.83
N SER A 65 9.46 1.98 -5.09
CA SER A 65 9.21 3.29 -5.70
C SER A 65 8.14 4.06 -4.92
N LEU A 66 8.07 5.36 -5.20
CA LEU A 66 7.10 6.27 -4.60
C LEU A 66 6.44 7.11 -5.69
N ASP A 67 5.11 7.13 -5.68
CA ASP A 67 4.29 8.11 -6.38
C ASP A 67 3.62 9.00 -5.32
N TYR A 68 3.93 10.28 -5.35
CA TYR A 68 3.35 11.27 -4.44
C TYR A 68 2.66 12.41 -5.18
N SER A 69 2.28 12.19 -6.44
CA SER A 69 1.58 13.17 -7.28
C SER A 69 0.33 13.74 -6.62
N GLU A 70 -0.41 12.92 -5.87
CA GLU A 70 -1.63 13.30 -5.13
C GLU A 70 -1.39 13.71 -3.67
N PHE A 71 -0.12 13.88 -3.24
CA PHE A 71 0.14 14.32 -1.87
C PHE A 71 -0.19 15.82 -1.71
N PRO A 72 -0.93 16.23 -0.66
CA PRO A 72 -1.23 17.64 -0.43
C PRO A 72 0.04 18.42 -0.08
N GLY A 73 0.43 19.31 -0.98
CA GLY A 73 1.57 20.21 -0.80
C GLY A 73 2.93 19.53 -0.98
N LYS A 74 3.92 19.91 -0.16
CA LYS A 74 5.30 19.45 -0.31
C LYS A 74 5.59 18.26 0.59
N LEU A 75 5.78 17.09 0.00
CA LEU A 75 6.16 15.90 0.73
C LEU A 75 7.54 16.07 1.39
N ASN A 76 7.59 15.81 2.69
CA ASN A 76 8.83 15.75 3.47
C ASN A 76 8.93 14.40 4.19
N PHE A 77 10.12 14.06 4.69
CA PHE A 77 10.35 12.76 5.32
C PHE A 77 9.47 12.51 6.56
N GLY A 78 9.14 13.55 7.33
CA GLY A 78 8.29 13.42 8.51
C GLY A 78 6.86 13.03 8.13
N SER A 79 6.25 13.78 7.22
CA SER A 79 4.91 13.49 6.71
C SER A 79 4.86 12.12 6.03
N PHE A 80 5.85 11.79 5.18
CA PHE A 80 5.98 10.47 4.57
C PHE A 80 6.04 9.35 5.61
N ARG A 81 6.90 9.49 6.64
CA ARG A 81 7.04 8.49 7.69
C ARG A 81 5.75 8.31 8.47
N ASN A 82 5.01 9.38 8.75
CA ASN A 82 3.73 9.29 9.45
C ASN A 82 2.71 8.50 8.61
N SER A 83 2.57 8.80 7.32
CA SER A 83 1.69 8.05 6.42
C SER A 83 2.09 6.58 6.31
N LEU A 84 3.39 6.30 6.23
CA LEU A 84 3.91 4.93 6.17
C LEU A 84 3.64 4.16 7.47
N VAL A 85 3.79 4.79 8.64
CA VAL A 85 3.45 4.18 9.93
C VAL A 85 1.97 3.84 9.98
N ALA A 86 1.10 4.76 9.57
CA ALA A 86 -0.34 4.53 9.52
C ALA A 86 -0.70 3.34 8.59
N LEU A 87 -0.09 3.29 7.40
CA LEU A 87 -0.29 2.20 6.43
C LEU A 87 0.18 0.86 6.98
N ILE A 88 1.39 0.79 7.55
CA ILE A 88 1.94 -0.43 8.15
C ILE A 88 1.06 -0.92 9.30
N ALA A 89 0.57 -0.02 10.16
CA ALA A 89 -0.32 -0.37 11.25
C ALA A 89 -1.62 -0.99 10.74
N GLN A 90 -2.24 -0.36 9.74
CA GLN A 90 -3.48 -0.84 9.13
C GLN A 90 -3.31 -2.21 8.45
N LEU A 91 -2.28 -2.37 7.62
CA LEU A 91 -1.96 -3.67 7.00
C LEU A 91 -1.69 -4.75 8.05
N SER A 92 -0.95 -4.42 9.11
CA SER A 92 -0.62 -5.37 10.18
C SER A 92 -1.86 -5.78 10.99
N GLU A 93 -2.82 -4.87 11.20
CA GLU A 93 -4.11 -5.18 11.80
C GLU A 93 -4.89 -6.15 10.92
N SER A 94 -5.05 -5.85 9.63
CA SER A 94 -5.84 -6.68 8.71
C SER A 94 -5.23 -8.06 8.51
N LEU A 95 -3.89 -8.16 8.43
CA LEU A 95 -3.19 -9.45 8.39
C LEU A 95 -3.37 -10.26 9.68
N ARG A 96 -3.30 -9.61 10.85
CA ARG A 96 -3.50 -10.29 12.15
C ARG A 96 -4.95 -10.75 12.34
N ALA A 97 -5.90 -9.97 11.84
CA ALA A 97 -7.32 -10.28 11.92
C ALA A 97 -7.78 -11.25 10.80
N GLU A 98 -6.84 -11.75 9.98
CA GLU A 98 -7.13 -12.63 8.82
C GLU A 98 -8.24 -12.09 7.93
N LYS A 99 -8.32 -10.75 7.80
CA LYS A 99 -9.31 -10.09 6.95
C LYS A 99 -8.97 -10.34 5.49
N ASP A 100 -10.00 -10.51 4.67
CA ASP A 100 -9.82 -10.51 3.22
C ASP A 100 -9.49 -9.08 2.75
N ILE A 101 -8.21 -8.83 2.47
CA ILE A 101 -7.74 -7.54 1.99
C ILE A 101 -8.12 -7.41 0.52
N ALA A 102 -9.00 -6.45 0.22
CA ALA A 102 -9.39 -6.13 -1.14
C ALA A 102 -8.15 -5.76 -1.97
N VAL A 103 -8.12 -6.23 -3.22
CA VAL A 103 -7.07 -5.87 -4.19
C VAL A 103 -7.74 -5.26 -5.40
N PHE A 104 -7.28 -4.08 -5.77
CA PHE A 104 -7.71 -3.34 -6.94
C PHE A 104 -6.62 -3.36 -7.99
N THR A 105 -6.99 -3.15 -9.25
CA THR A 105 -6.03 -2.92 -10.32
C THR A 105 -5.95 -1.43 -10.56
N ALA A 106 -4.74 -0.88 -10.72
CA ALA A 106 -4.60 0.55 -11.04
C ALA A 106 -5.27 0.86 -12.38
N GLU A 107 -6.08 1.93 -12.44
CA GLU A 107 -6.88 2.27 -13.63
C GLU A 107 -6.01 2.46 -14.89
N ASN A 108 -4.80 2.97 -14.72
CA ASN A 108 -3.87 3.30 -15.80
C ASN A 108 -2.82 2.21 -16.06
N ASP A 109 -2.74 1.17 -15.21
CA ASP A 109 -1.75 0.09 -15.36
C ASP A 109 -2.27 -1.23 -14.80
N ALA A 110 -2.64 -2.14 -15.71
CA ALA A 110 -3.18 -3.44 -15.36
C ALA A 110 -2.19 -4.36 -14.61
N ASN A 111 -0.90 -4.03 -14.63
CA ASN A 111 0.14 -4.82 -13.96
C ASN A 111 0.36 -4.38 -12.51
N VAL A 112 -0.23 -3.27 -12.08
CA VAL A 112 -0.13 -2.75 -10.72
C VAL A 112 -1.36 -3.17 -9.93
N MET A 113 -1.13 -4.03 -8.95
CA MET A 113 -2.11 -4.42 -7.94
C MET A 113 -2.03 -3.44 -6.77
N ILE A 114 -3.14 -2.85 -6.34
CA ILE A 114 -3.24 -1.95 -5.19
C ILE A 114 -3.97 -2.66 -4.07
N PHE A 115 -3.39 -2.67 -2.87
CA PHE A 115 -4.03 -3.22 -1.68
C PHE A 115 -4.96 -2.17 -1.07
N GLY A 116 -6.18 -2.57 -0.75
CA GLY A 116 -7.25 -1.67 -0.29
C GLY A 116 -7.06 -1.07 1.10
N GLU A 117 -6.08 -1.56 1.86
CA GLU A 117 -5.72 -0.95 3.13
C GLU A 117 -4.88 0.32 2.89
N SER A 118 -5.25 1.38 3.61
CA SER A 118 -4.63 2.70 3.44
C SER A 118 -4.16 3.30 4.76
N GLY A 119 -3.04 4.01 4.68
CA GLY A 119 -2.56 4.89 5.75
C GLY A 119 -3.10 6.29 5.54
N ILE A 120 -4.08 6.67 6.36
CA ILE A 120 -4.69 8.01 6.31
C ILE A 120 -4.01 8.89 7.36
N THR A 121 -3.47 10.03 6.93
CA THR A 121 -2.93 11.06 7.84
C THR A 121 -3.36 12.45 7.40
N THR A 122 -3.37 13.41 8.32
CA THR A 122 -3.70 14.81 8.02
C THR A 122 -2.43 15.64 7.90
N GLN A 123 -2.30 16.39 6.81
CA GLN A 123 -1.25 17.38 6.60
C GLN A 123 -1.92 18.76 6.46
N ASP A 124 -1.62 19.67 7.38
CA ASP A 124 -2.16 21.04 7.36
C ASP A 124 -3.70 21.14 7.25
N GLY A 125 -4.40 20.15 7.80
CA GLY A 125 -5.87 20.06 7.76
C GLY A 125 -6.42 19.27 6.57
N GLU A 126 -5.59 18.90 5.60
CA GLU A 126 -5.99 18.10 4.44
C GLU A 126 -5.65 16.62 4.64
N PRO A 127 -6.60 15.70 4.39
CA PRO A 127 -6.31 14.26 4.40
C PRO A 127 -5.33 13.88 3.29
N SER A 128 -4.39 13.01 3.62
CA SER A 128 -3.50 12.34 2.69
C SER A 128 -3.68 10.83 2.86
N VAL A 129 -3.81 10.13 1.74
CA VAL A 129 -4.08 8.69 1.71
C VAL A 129 -2.91 8.00 1.04
N LEU A 130 -2.17 7.18 1.78
CA LEU A 130 -1.08 6.37 1.25
C LEU A 130 -1.54 4.91 1.12
N VAL A 131 -1.34 4.31 -0.04
CA VAL A 131 -1.61 2.89 -0.29
C VAL A 131 -0.34 2.16 -0.70
N LEU A 132 -0.36 0.83 -0.56
CA LEU A 132 0.65 -0.06 -1.10
C LEU A 132 0.15 -0.63 -2.42
N GLY A 133 0.97 -0.53 -3.45
CA GLY A 133 0.85 -1.25 -4.71
C GLY A 133 1.99 -2.25 -4.90
N ALA A 134 1.78 -3.23 -5.76
CA ALA A 134 2.77 -4.20 -6.18
C ALA A 134 2.68 -4.44 -7.68
N GLU A 135 3.83 -4.44 -8.33
CA GLU A 135 3.99 -4.74 -9.74
C GLU A 135 4.97 -5.91 -9.88
N VAL A 136 4.53 -6.99 -10.53
CA VAL A 136 5.38 -8.17 -10.77
C VAL A 136 5.92 -8.07 -12.18
N ALA A 137 7.25 -8.03 -12.31
CA ALA A 137 7.88 -7.89 -13.62
C ALA A 137 7.66 -9.14 -14.47
N SER A 138 7.31 -8.95 -15.74
CA SER A 138 7.25 -10.05 -16.71
C SER A 138 8.68 -10.49 -17.06
N GLY A 139 9.06 -11.71 -16.68
CA GLY A 139 10.28 -12.38 -17.17
C GLY A 139 11.51 -12.35 -16.26
N GLN A 140 11.46 -11.68 -15.11
CA GLN A 140 12.48 -11.80 -14.05
C GLN A 140 11.76 -11.95 -12.70
N PRO A 141 12.32 -12.72 -11.74
CA PRO A 141 11.75 -12.88 -10.42
C PRO A 141 12.00 -11.58 -9.61
N SER A 142 11.24 -10.53 -9.93
CA SER A 142 11.32 -9.25 -9.24
C SER A 142 9.93 -8.67 -9.00
N VAL A 143 9.76 -8.09 -7.82
CA VAL A 143 8.55 -7.36 -7.45
C VAL A 143 8.92 -5.93 -7.09
N MET A 144 8.20 -4.99 -7.67
CA MET A 144 8.29 -3.58 -7.30
C MET A 144 7.15 -3.23 -6.35
N LEU A 145 7.51 -2.85 -5.13
CA LEU A 145 6.61 -2.22 -4.16
C LEU A 145 6.44 -0.76 -4.54
N ARG A 146 5.20 -0.32 -4.72
CA ARG A 146 4.85 1.06 -5.09
C ARG A 146 4.11 1.69 -3.93
N LEU A 147 4.73 2.64 -3.25
CA LEU A 147 4.00 3.50 -2.32
C LEU A 147 3.31 4.59 -3.13
N MET A 148 1.99 4.73 -3.01
CA MET A 148 1.23 5.66 -3.85
C MET A 148 0.34 6.53 -2.96
N TYR A 149 0.43 7.85 -3.12
CA TYR A 149 -0.60 8.75 -2.60
C TYR A 149 -1.77 8.80 -3.57
N LEU A 150 -2.98 8.71 -3.03
CA LEU A 150 -4.23 8.80 -3.80
C LEU A 150 -5.02 10.03 -3.37
N ASP A 151 -5.85 10.54 -4.29
CA ASP A 151 -6.78 11.62 -3.99
C ASP A 151 -7.80 11.15 -2.93
N TYR A 152 -7.77 11.79 -1.76
CA TYR A 152 -8.66 11.49 -0.63
C TYR A 152 -10.14 11.69 -0.99
N ARG A 153 -10.45 12.50 -2.01
CA ARG A 153 -11.83 12.73 -2.46
C ARG A 153 -12.49 11.47 -3.00
N GLN A 154 -11.71 10.52 -3.52
CA GLN A 154 -12.20 9.22 -3.94
C GLN A 154 -12.71 8.39 -2.75
N PHE A 155 -12.15 8.60 -1.55
CA PHE A 155 -12.58 7.95 -0.32
C PHE A 155 -13.75 8.66 0.36
N LEU A 156 -13.95 9.96 0.10
CA LEU A 156 -15.15 10.68 0.51
C LEU A 156 -16.39 10.27 -0.29
N ALA A 157 -16.20 9.73 -1.49
CA ALA A 157 -17.27 9.34 -2.41
C ALA A 157 -17.91 7.98 -2.10
N SER A 158 -17.58 7.32 -0.97
CA SER A 158 -18.32 6.15 -0.46
C SER A 158 -19.20 6.50 0.76
N PRO A 159 -20.40 7.06 0.56
CA PRO A 159 -21.41 7.25 1.60
C PRO A 159 -22.32 6.02 1.80
N GLU A 160 -21.91 4.79 1.46
CA GLU A 160 -22.74 3.59 1.62
C GLU A 160 -22.69 2.99 3.04
N GLY A 161 -22.95 3.83 4.05
CA GLY A 161 -23.11 3.38 5.44
C GLY A 161 -24.04 4.24 6.30
N GLN A 162 -24.56 5.36 5.77
CA GLN A 162 -25.43 6.26 6.54
C GLN A 162 -26.82 6.45 5.92
N GLN A 163 -27.30 5.46 5.17
CA GLN A 163 -28.61 5.49 4.49
C GLN A 163 -29.59 4.38 4.92
N SER A 164 -29.45 3.78 6.11
CA SER A 164 -30.38 2.73 6.58
C SER A 164 -31.07 3.00 7.92
N ALA A 165 -31.15 4.25 8.41
CA ALA A 165 -31.76 4.54 9.72
C ALA A 165 -32.76 5.72 9.81
N ALA A 166 -33.16 6.38 8.72
CA ALA A 166 -34.08 7.54 8.84
C ALA A 166 -35.29 7.58 7.89
N ALA A 167 -35.44 6.62 6.96
CA ALA A 167 -36.56 6.63 6.01
C ALA A 167 -37.79 5.78 6.43
N GLU A 168 -37.72 5.00 7.53
CA GLU A 168 -38.83 4.13 7.95
C GLU A 168 -39.63 4.64 9.16
N ALA A 169 -39.50 5.91 9.56
CA ALA A 169 -40.31 6.49 10.64
C ALA A 169 -41.60 7.18 10.15
N GLY A 170 -42.05 6.92 8.92
CA GLY A 170 -43.13 7.69 8.31
C GLY A 170 -44.07 6.90 7.40
N GLN A 171 -44.58 5.74 7.83
CA GLN A 171 -45.86 5.18 7.35
C GLN A 171 -46.22 3.87 8.08
N SER A 172 -46.85 3.95 9.24
CA SER A 172 -47.83 2.95 9.73
C SER A 172 -48.39 3.31 11.11
N ALA A 173 -49.10 4.43 11.22
CA ALA A 173 -50.03 4.67 12.33
C ALA A 173 -51.06 5.75 11.97
N GLY A 174 -52.35 5.41 12.07
CA GLY A 174 -53.49 6.33 11.95
C GLY A 174 -54.25 6.12 10.63
N SER A 175 -55.13 5.12 10.53
CA SER A 175 -56.56 5.15 10.91
C SER A 175 -57.43 5.85 9.88
#